data_AF-A0A9P5YVU7-F1
#
_entry.id   AF-A0A9P5YVU7-F1
#
_cell.length_a   1.000
_cell.length_b   1.000
_cell.length_c   1.000
_cell.angle_alpha   90.00
_cell.angle_beta   90.00
_cell.angle_gamma   90.00
#
_symmetry.space_group_name_H-M   'P 1'
#
loop_
_entity.id
_entity.type
_entity.pdbx_description
1 polymer ?
#
loop_
_entity_poly.entity_id
_entity_poly.type
_entity_poly.pdbx_seq_one_letter_code
_entity_poly.pdbx_strand_id
1 'polypeptide(L)'
;MAFFSSRLTCLVYLLSIASAWALHLPFERRAYRGASMKSPPTSTRYSFGTRYSFGQADSEEEKLGNVDDFRYVTNITINGVEVQVALDTGSTDLWVIPPGGIGNFNDTGIALDLRYGDGSYGTSGTIGVSPFTFGPYKVDRQAFMSATSSTVGGLMENGIYGLMGLSFDFASASPINQQIMALYGPDATWGRSVLRNIFAQDPTKPNFIGLNLARTGDLEDTTGGSFTIGDYDDRFTGVANETKLPQSPMGGDRWTTLLGGVIVDGTAIPLQSTIPGVPIGQAQALLDTGDPTSIFPTSLFDNIYSRVPGSALYNDPAQQTHVWIIPCNTTTNVQFTFASENYSIHPLDLSTISQPVTINGNEYVACVSSFVGADNWGEGAFDISLGDAFLRNVYSVRPSFDFGDTLPDGSEGEPYMQLFPKTDPAKAIAQVASIRGQTMSKLPPEMNPVDFVAALLGPSGTSNTTPALPTATDSSADPSSSSTAVKGLVAVNADSILSTNDSIIKRYGLLIICLLGGNMLLTSILIVFAVLNCMRQGTSKRSTRTAAPSYTPVKNALDPQDEIYAGSYQRPYYQ
;
A
#
# COMPACT_ATOMS: atom_id res chain seq x y z
N MET A 1 -25.09 52.58 -46.49
CA MET A 1 -25.61 52.96 -47.82
C MET A 1 -25.23 51.81 -48.75
N ALA A 2 -26.17 50.95 -49.16
CA ALA A 2 -27.03 51.06 -50.37
C ALA A 2 -26.26 50.69 -51.67
N PHE A 3 -26.76 49.95 -52.68
CA PHE A 3 -28.08 49.38 -53.05
C PHE A 3 -27.84 48.38 -54.25
N PHE A 4 -28.72 47.46 -54.77
CA PHE A 4 -30.01 46.84 -54.39
C PHE A 4 -30.38 45.69 -55.37
N SER A 5 -30.85 44.50 -54.92
CA SER A 5 -31.56 43.48 -55.74
C SER A 5 -32.09 42.33 -54.84
N SER A 6 -33.39 42.06 -54.63
CA SER A 6 -34.47 41.64 -55.55
C SER A 6 -34.35 40.17 -56.01
N ARG A 7 -34.95 39.17 -55.34
CA ARG A 7 -36.38 38.75 -55.25
C ARG A 7 -36.99 38.17 -56.55
N LEU A 8 -37.37 36.89 -56.49
CA LEU A 8 -38.44 36.25 -57.29
C LEU A 8 -38.97 35.01 -56.51
N THR A 9 -40.10 35.05 -55.77
CA THR A 9 -41.52 34.88 -56.16
C THR A 9 -41.99 33.41 -56.37
N CYS A 10 -42.66 32.85 -55.35
CA CYS A 10 -43.87 31.98 -55.37
C CYS A 10 -43.92 30.65 -56.20
N LEU A 11 -44.87 29.71 -55.99
CA LEU A 11 -45.71 29.28 -54.84
C LEU A 11 -46.57 28.06 -55.29
N VAL A 12 -46.40 26.87 -54.69
CA VAL A 12 -47.38 25.76 -54.81
C VAL A 12 -47.48 24.96 -53.49
N TYR A 13 -48.69 24.54 -53.18
CA TYR A 13 -49.24 23.87 -52.00
C TYR A 13 -48.51 22.64 -51.41
N LEU A 14 -48.50 22.60 -50.07
CA LEU A 14 -49.07 21.54 -49.21
C LEU A 14 -49.27 20.13 -49.83
N LEU A 15 -48.43 19.15 -49.43
CA LEU A 15 -48.84 17.98 -48.60
C LEU A 15 -47.71 16.96 -48.42
N SER A 16 -47.12 16.90 -47.23
CA SER A 16 -46.67 15.64 -46.60
C SER A 16 -46.22 15.89 -45.15
N ILE A 17 -46.50 14.95 -44.26
CA ILE A 17 -46.00 14.96 -42.88
C ILE A 17 -44.66 14.23 -42.87
N ALA A 18 -43.59 14.97 -42.65
CA ALA A 18 -42.31 14.42 -42.22
C ALA A 18 -41.77 15.32 -41.11
N SER A 19 -41.95 14.89 -39.86
CA SER A 19 -41.20 15.44 -38.74
C SER A 19 -39.75 15.08 -38.92
N ALA A 20 -39.00 15.96 -39.59
CA ALA A 20 -37.56 15.96 -39.50
C ALA A 20 -37.21 16.26 -38.03
N TRP A 21 -37.02 15.19 -37.25
CA TRP A 21 -36.34 15.28 -35.97
C TRP A 21 -34.97 15.87 -36.29
N ALA A 22 -34.80 17.16 -35.98
CA ALA A 22 -33.47 17.73 -35.87
C ALA A 22 -32.77 16.87 -34.82
N LEU A 23 -31.81 16.05 -35.26
CA LEU A 23 -31.07 15.16 -34.39
C LEU A 23 -30.16 16.04 -33.54
N HIS A 24 -30.74 16.55 -32.46
CA HIS A 24 -30.12 17.46 -31.51
C HIS A 24 -29.18 16.64 -30.64
N LEU A 25 -28.13 16.09 -31.26
CA LEU A 25 -27.05 15.39 -30.60
C LEU A 25 -26.53 16.32 -29.49
N PRO A 26 -26.68 15.95 -28.20
CA PRO A 26 -26.01 16.67 -27.16
C PRO A 26 -24.52 16.32 -27.31
N PHE A 27 -23.77 17.17 -28.01
CA PHE A 27 -22.32 17.19 -27.93
C PHE A 27 -21.88 17.76 -26.57
N GLU A 28 -22.38 17.16 -25.49
CA GLU A 28 -21.68 17.15 -24.21
C GLU A 28 -20.33 16.47 -24.48
N ARG A 29 -19.29 17.28 -24.66
CA ARG A 29 -17.90 16.81 -24.61
C ARG A 29 -17.55 16.48 -23.15
N ARG A 30 -18.20 15.45 -22.60
CA ARG A 30 -17.82 14.87 -21.31
C ARG A 30 -16.36 14.46 -21.40
N ALA A 31 -15.55 14.86 -20.43
CA ALA A 31 -14.36 14.09 -20.13
C ALA A 31 -14.81 12.66 -19.77
N TYR A 32 -14.06 11.66 -20.22
CA TYR A 32 -14.42 10.27 -19.93
C TYR A 32 -14.15 10.00 -18.45
N ARG A 33 -15.21 9.68 -17.70
CA ARG A 33 -15.10 9.20 -16.33
C ARG A 33 -14.12 8.02 -16.30
N GLY A 34 -13.18 8.05 -15.36
CA GLY A 34 -12.23 6.97 -15.14
C GLY A 34 -12.90 5.67 -14.68
N ALA A 35 -12.08 4.65 -14.45
CA ALA A 35 -12.59 3.33 -14.09
C ALA A 35 -13.44 3.35 -12.81
N SER A 36 -14.51 2.55 -12.82
CA SER A 36 -15.24 2.23 -11.59
C SER A 36 -14.37 1.30 -10.76
N MET A 37 -13.90 1.79 -9.62
CA MET A 37 -13.39 0.90 -8.57
C MET A 37 -14.54 0.00 -8.07
N LYS A 38 -14.18 -1.21 -7.67
CA LYS A 38 -15.05 -2.26 -7.11
C LYS A 38 -14.20 -3.08 -6.14
N SER A 39 -14.81 -3.79 -5.19
CA SER A 39 -14.09 -4.78 -4.37
C SER A 39 -14.53 -6.22 -4.70
N PRO A 40 -13.63 -7.22 -4.55
CA PRO A 40 -14.05 -8.60 -4.29
C PRO A 40 -14.95 -8.69 -3.04
N PRO A 41 -15.93 -9.62 -3.00
CA PRO A 41 -16.96 -9.70 -1.95
C PRO A 41 -16.54 -10.52 -0.72
N THR A 42 -15.25 -10.67 -0.46
CA THR A 42 -14.68 -11.36 0.72
C THR A 42 -14.81 -10.48 1.97
N SER A 43 -14.95 -11.09 3.15
CA SER A 43 -15.28 -10.34 4.36
C SER A 43 -14.05 -9.80 5.06
N THR A 44 -13.90 -8.47 5.12
CA THR A 44 -12.87 -7.79 5.93
C THR A 44 -12.99 -8.18 7.39
N ARG A 45 -12.15 -9.11 7.85
CA ARG A 45 -12.11 -9.54 9.24
C ARG A 45 -10.68 -9.77 9.71
N TYR A 46 -10.41 -9.39 10.95
CA TYR A 46 -9.14 -9.66 11.61
C TYR A 46 -9.12 -11.10 12.14
N SER A 47 -8.14 -11.91 11.75
CA SER A 47 -7.99 -13.27 12.30
C SER A 47 -7.09 -13.30 13.54
N PHE A 48 -7.63 -13.77 14.67
CA PHE A 48 -6.80 -14.13 15.83
C PHE A 48 -6.20 -15.51 15.60
N GLY A 49 -4.90 -15.55 15.27
CA GLY A 49 -4.17 -16.78 14.95
C GLY A 49 -4.38 -17.86 16.01
N THR A 50 -4.86 -19.03 15.56
CA THR A 50 -5.44 -20.02 16.47
C THR A 50 -4.41 -20.61 17.42
N ARG A 51 -4.69 -20.56 18.74
CA ARG A 51 -3.90 -21.30 19.73
C ARG A 51 -4.19 -22.80 19.56
N TYR A 52 -3.33 -23.46 18.80
CA TYR A 52 -3.39 -24.88 18.41
C TYR A 52 -3.83 -25.79 19.57
N SER A 53 -4.93 -26.54 19.37
CA SER A 53 -5.22 -27.70 20.20
C SER A 53 -4.18 -28.78 19.91
N PHE A 54 -3.61 -29.42 20.94
CA PHE A 54 -2.55 -30.41 20.79
C PHE A 54 -2.99 -31.62 19.94
N GLY A 55 -2.68 -31.60 18.64
CA GLY A 55 -3.00 -32.69 17.73
C GLY A 55 -2.68 -32.39 16.28
N GLN A 56 -1.57 -32.96 15.80
CA GLN A 56 -1.18 -33.13 14.39
C GLN A 56 -0.88 -31.82 13.62
N ALA A 57 0.36 -31.72 13.14
CA ALA A 57 0.81 -30.63 12.26
C ALA A 57 0.61 -31.02 10.78
N ASP A 58 0.21 -30.05 9.98
CA ASP A 58 0.67 -29.88 8.60
C ASP A 58 0.92 -28.38 8.38
N SER A 59 1.80 -28.03 7.44
CA SER A 59 2.45 -26.72 7.42
C SER A 59 1.87 -25.74 6.39
N GLU A 60 1.16 -24.72 6.87
CA GLU A 60 1.07 -23.41 6.19
C GLU A 60 1.47 -22.30 7.18
N GLU A 61 2.23 -21.31 6.71
CA GLU A 61 2.60 -20.15 7.53
C GLU A 61 1.43 -19.16 7.59
N GLU A 62 0.47 -19.39 8.50
CA GLU A 62 -0.47 -18.34 8.90
C GLU A 62 0.30 -17.19 9.56
N LYS A 63 0.69 -16.19 8.74
CA LYS A 63 1.27 -14.93 9.20
C LYS A 63 0.20 -14.07 9.86
N LEU A 64 -0.04 -14.41 11.12
CA LEU A 64 -0.48 -13.58 12.23
C LEU A 64 -1.25 -12.28 11.90
N GLY A 65 -2.50 -12.22 12.32
CA GLY A 65 -3.17 -10.93 12.60
C GLY A 65 -3.38 -10.04 11.37
N ASN A 66 -3.33 -10.61 10.16
CA ASN A 66 -3.76 -9.88 8.98
C ASN A 66 -5.26 -9.54 9.08
N VAL A 67 -5.62 -8.37 8.56
CA VAL A 67 -7.00 -8.08 8.19
C VAL A 67 -7.17 -8.55 6.75
N ASP A 68 -8.22 -9.29 6.45
CA ASP A 68 -8.60 -9.66 5.07
C ASP A 68 -9.10 -8.42 4.29
N ASP A 69 -8.28 -7.38 4.18
CA ASP A 69 -8.73 -6.00 3.98
C ASP A 69 -8.86 -5.58 2.50
N PHE A 70 -9.84 -4.72 2.24
CA PHE A 70 -10.19 -4.30 0.88
C PHE A 70 -9.09 -3.47 0.24
N ARG A 71 -8.71 -3.84 -0.98
CA ARG A 71 -7.90 -3.01 -1.89
C ARG A 71 -8.80 -2.26 -2.87
N TYR A 72 -8.47 -0.99 -3.14
CA TYR A 72 -9.05 -0.27 -4.27
C TYR A 72 -8.43 -0.75 -5.57
N VAL A 73 -9.17 -1.62 -6.27
CA VAL A 73 -8.70 -2.24 -7.52
C VAL A 73 -9.38 -1.64 -8.74
N THR A 74 -8.70 -1.80 -9.88
CA THR A 74 -9.25 -1.55 -11.21
C THR A 74 -8.88 -2.68 -12.15
N ASN A 75 -9.63 -2.83 -13.24
CA ASN A 75 -9.20 -3.63 -14.38
C ASN A 75 -8.29 -2.78 -15.29
N ILE A 76 -7.17 -3.36 -15.69
CA ILE A 76 -6.32 -2.91 -16.80
C ILE A 76 -6.34 -3.98 -17.90
N THR A 77 -5.93 -3.65 -19.11
CA THR A 77 -5.63 -4.63 -20.16
C THR A 77 -4.16 -4.52 -20.53
N ILE A 78 -3.41 -5.61 -20.41
CA ILE A 78 -1.99 -5.68 -20.76
C ILE A 78 -1.75 -6.84 -21.72
N ASN A 79 -1.09 -6.56 -22.85
CA ASN A 79 -0.91 -7.51 -23.96
C ASN A 79 -2.20 -8.16 -24.48
N GLY A 80 -3.35 -7.50 -24.29
CA GLY A 80 -4.69 -8.03 -24.64
C GLY A 80 -5.34 -8.93 -23.58
N VAL A 81 -4.68 -9.16 -22.43
CA VAL A 81 -5.25 -9.87 -21.28
C VAL A 81 -5.77 -8.85 -20.27
N GLU A 82 -7.02 -8.99 -19.82
CA GLU A 82 -7.56 -8.19 -18.71
C GLU A 82 -7.00 -8.71 -17.38
N VAL A 83 -6.48 -7.80 -16.56
CA VAL A 83 -5.91 -8.10 -15.23
C VAL A 83 -6.49 -7.12 -14.23
N GLN A 84 -6.98 -7.63 -13.10
CA GLN A 84 -7.37 -6.81 -11.96
C GLN A 84 -6.14 -6.48 -11.11
N VAL A 85 -5.91 -5.18 -10.85
CA VAL A 85 -4.73 -4.68 -10.14
C VAL A 85 -5.13 -3.71 -9.03
N ALA A 86 -4.38 -3.73 -7.92
CA ALA A 86 -4.49 -2.71 -6.88
C ALA A 86 -3.93 -1.36 -7.36
N LEU A 87 -4.55 -0.27 -6.93
CA LEU A 87 -4.07 1.10 -7.15
C LEU A 87 -3.27 1.56 -5.93
N ASP A 88 -1.99 1.87 -6.13
CA ASP A 88 -1.01 2.10 -5.05
C ASP A 88 -0.36 3.48 -5.21
N THR A 89 -0.37 4.34 -4.18
CA THR A 89 0.31 5.65 -4.20
C THR A 89 1.63 5.69 -3.41
N GLY A 90 2.04 4.59 -2.79
CA GLY A 90 3.33 4.40 -2.11
C GLY A 90 4.44 3.91 -3.04
N SER A 91 4.10 3.36 -4.20
CA SER A 91 5.03 2.94 -5.26
C SER A 91 4.67 3.48 -6.66
N THR A 92 5.59 3.32 -7.61
CA THR A 92 5.45 3.80 -9.01
C THR A 92 5.23 2.69 -10.04
N ASP A 93 5.75 1.49 -9.79
CA ASP A 93 5.89 0.46 -10.82
C ASP A 93 4.59 -0.35 -11.06
N LEU A 94 4.45 -0.87 -12.28
CA LEU A 94 3.39 -1.80 -12.67
C LEU A 94 3.94 -3.23 -12.66
N TRP A 95 3.29 -4.14 -11.94
CA TRP A 95 3.57 -5.58 -12.01
C TRP A 95 2.30 -6.42 -12.07
N VAL A 96 2.38 -7.58 -12.73
CA VAL A 96 1.24 -8.51 -12.91
C VAL A 96 1.67 -9.98 -12.77
N ILE A 97 0.79 -10.81 -12.19
CA ILE A 97 0.96 -12.27 -11.99
C ILE A 97 -0.33 -13.07 -12.31
N PRO A 98 -1.04 -12.84 -13.42
CA PRO A 98 -2.26 -13.58 -13.74
C PRO A 98 -1.99 -15.09 -13.89
N PRO A 99 -2.84 -15.99 -13.35
CA PRO A 99 -2.56 -17.45 -13.34
C PRO A 99 -2.39 -18.09 -14.73
N GLY A 100 -2.95 -17.48 -15.78
CA GLY A 100 -2.76 -17.91 -17.18
C GLY A 100 -1.59 -17.25 -17.91
N GLY A 101 -0.82 -16.40 -17.23
CA GLY A 101 0.13 -15.47 -17.84
C GLY A 101 -0.54 -14.40 -18.71
N ILE A 102 0.28 -13.64 -19.45
CA ILE A 102 -0.15 -12.55 -20.35
C ILE A 102 0.08 -12.88 -21.84
N GLY A 103 0.24 -14.17 -22.18
CA GLY A 103 0.58 -14.62 -23.53
C GLY A 103 2.01 -14.24 -23.96
N ASN A 104 2.22 -14.10 -25.28
CA ASN A 104 3.52 -13.73 -25.85
C ASN A 104 3.73 -12.21 -25.83
N PHE A 105 4.70 -11.72 -25.06
CA PHE A 105 5.09 -10.32 -24.98
C PHE A 105 6.59 -10.13 -25.28
N ASN A 106 7.07 -8.89 -25.33
CA ASN A 106 8.50 -8.59 -25.47
C ASN A 106 9.15 -8.57 -24.07
N ASP A 107 9.57 -9.73 -23.58
CA ASP A 107 10.43 -9.82 -22.39
C ASP A 107 11.84 -9.29 -22.69
N THR A 108 12.39 -8.47 -21.79
CA THR A 108 13.77 -7.99 -21.88
C THR A 108 14.79 -8.96 -21.29
N GLY A 109 14.34 -9.90 -20.45
CA GLY A 109 15.20 -10.77 -19.63
C GLY A 109 15.89 -10.06 -18.46
N ILE A 110 15.61 -8.77 -18.22
CA ILE A 110 16.12 -8.02 -17.08
C ILE A 110 15.34 -8.46 -15.83
N ALA A 111 15.99 -9.22 -14.94
CA ALA A 111 15.40 -9.60 -13.66
C ALA A 111 15.32 -8.41 -12.69
N LEU A 112 14.24 -8.33 -11.93
CA LEU A 112 13.99 -7.26 -10.96
C LEU A 112 13.31 -7.80 -9.68
N ASP A 113 13.64 -7.16 -8.57
CA ASP A 113 13.02 -7.36 -7.25
C ASP A 113 12.39 -6.03 -6.80
N LEU A 114 11.05 -5.99 -6.73
CA LEU A 114 10.32 -4.90 -6.06
C LEU A 114 10.08 -5.29 -4.60
N ARG A 115 10.37 -4.38 -3.65
CA ARG A 115 10.16 -4.57 -2.21
C ARG A 115 9.22 -3.48 -1.67
N TYR A 116 8.45 -3.78 -0.63
CA TYR A 116 7.44 -2.87 -0.05
C TYR A 116 7.58 -2.79 1.48
N GLY A 117 6.95 -1.78 2.09
CA GLY A 117 6.91 -1.60 3.55
C GLY A 117 8.29 -1.41 4.19
N ASP A 118 8.69 -2.38 5.01
CA ASP A 118 9.99 -2.49 5.68
C ASP A 118 11.05 -3.27 4.85
N GLY A 119 10.75 -3.58 3.59
CA GLY A 119 11.60 -4.34 2.69
C GLY A 119 11.53 -5.86 2.87
N SER A 120 10.82 -6.37 3.89
CA SER A 120 10.76 -7.82 4.19
C SER A 120 9.92 -8.63 3.21
N TYR A 121 9.03 -7.98 2.45
CA TYR A 121 8.14 -8.60 1.46
C TYR A 121 8.17 -7.85 0.12
N GLY A 122 7.69 -8.49 -0.94
CA GLY A 122 7.86 -7.98 -2.29
C GLY A 122 7.41 -8.92 -3.41
N THR A 123 7.81 -8.57 -4.61
CA THR A 123 7.50 -9.28 -5.85
C THR A 123 8.76 -9.38 -6.71
N SER A 124 8.97 -10.52 -7.38
CA SER A 124 10.14 -10.78 -8.23
C SER A 124 9.70 -11.20 -9.63
N GLY A 125 10.47 -10.83 -10.66
CA GLY A 125 10.12 -11.14 -12.06
C GLY A 125 11.11 -10.62 -13.08
N THR A 126 10.68 -10.55 -14.36
CA THR A 126 11.43 -9.90 -15.44
C THR A 126 10.70 -8.67 -15.98
N ILE A 127 11.44 -7.67 -16.45
CA ILE A 127 10.85 -6.48 -17.08
C ILE A 127 10.35 -6.84 -18.49
N GLY A 128 9.03 -6.81 -18.68
CA GLY A 128 8.39 -6.94 -19.98
C GLY A 128 8.04 -5.58 -20.60
N VAL A 129 7.79 -5.58 -21.91
CA VAL A 129 7.20 -4.44 -22.63
C VAL A 129 5.99 -4.92 -23.43
N SER A 130 4.85 -4.28 -23.20
CA SER A 130 3.57 -4.64 -23.83
C SER A 130 2.73 -3.41 -24.18
N PRO A 131 1.78 -3.54 -25.11
CA PRO A 131 0.64 -2.64 -25.19
C PRO A 131 -0.18 -2.71 -23.89
N PHE A 132 -0.51 -1.55 -23.33
CA PHE A 132 -1.29 -1.37 -22.12
C PHE A 132 -2.53 -0.50 -22.42
N THR A 133 -3.63 -0.75 -21.72
CA THR A 133 -4.87 0.03 -21.83
C THR A 133 -5.55 0.12 -20.47
N PHE A 134 -6.02 1.31 -20.11
CA PHE A 134 -6.70 1.60 -18.85
C PHE A 134 -7.81 2.61 -19.10
N GLY A 135 -9.06 2.17 -19.01
CA GLY A 135 -10.22 2.97 -19.41
C GLY A 135 -10.09 3.46 -20.86
N PRO A 136 -10.11 4.78 -21.12
CA PRO A 136 -9.91 5.33 -22.46
C PRO A 136 -8.44 5.45 -22.89
N TYR A 137 -7.48 5.29 -21.98
CA TYR A 137 -6.06 5.55 -22.24
C TYR A 137 -5.35 4.30 -22.78
N LYS A 138 -4.48 4.46 -23.79
CA LYS A 138 -3.73 3.37 -24.42
C LYS A 138 -2.26 3.74 -24.55
N VAL A 139 -1.37 2.91 -24.03
CA VAL A 139 0.09 3.07 -24.14
C VAL A 139 0.61 1.92 -25.01
N ASP A 140 1.18 2.21 -26.18
CA ASP A 140 1.61 1.16 -27.11
C ASP A 140 2.84 0.36 -26.62
N ARG A 141 3.64 0.94 -25.72
CA ARG A 141 4.82 0.34 -25.11
C ARG A 141 4.97 0.77 -23.65
N GLN A 142 4.28 0.08 -22.76
CA GLN A 142 4.46 0.24 -21.31
C GLN A 142 5.44 -0.82 -20.80
N ALA A 143 6.45 -0.42 -20.02
CA ALA A 143 7.23 -1.33 -19.20
C ALA A 143 6.44 -1.78 -17.96
N PHE A 144 6.64 -3.02 -17.56
CA PHE A 144 6.03 -3.62 -16.38
C PHE A 144 6.89 -4.80 -15.93
N MET A 145 6.75 -5.25 -14.69
CA MET A 145 7.34 -6.51 -14.26
C MET A 145 6.35 -7.67 -14.49
N SER A 146 6.74 -8.62 -15.33
CA SER A 146 6.12 -9.94 -15.42
C SER A 146 6.56 -10.74 -14.20
N ALA A 147 5.76 -10.73 -13.15
CA ALA A 147 6.11 -11.36 -11.89
C ALA A 147 6.05 -12.88 -11.97
N THR A 148 7.04 -13.54 -11.37
CA THR A 148 7.14 -15.00 -11.25
C THR A 148 6.88 -15.48 -9.82
N SER A 149 7.04 -14.60 -8.83
CA SER A 149 6.67 -14.83 -7.44
C SER A 149 6.28 -13.52 -6.75
N SER A 150 5.40 -13.60 -5.76
CA SER A 150 5.04 -12.49 -4.88
C SER A 150 4.85 -13.00 -3.45
N THR A 151 5.30 -12.22 -2.47
CA THR A 151 5.02 -12.41 -1.04
C THR A 151 4.09 -11.32 -0.48
N VAL A 152 3.52 -10.49 -1.36
CA VAL A 152 2.45 -9.53 -1.02
C VAL A 152 1.13 -10.29 -0.84
N GLY A 153 0.79 -10.62 0.40
CA GLY A 153 -0.43 -11.35 0.74
C GLY A 153 -1.72 -10.52 0.59
N GLY A 154 -2.85 -11.22 0.49
CA GLY A 154 -4.19 -10.62 0.40
C GLY A 154 -4.56 -10.10 -0.99
N LEU A 155 -3.70 -10.27 -1.99
CA LEU A 155 -3.97 -9.88 -3.38
C LEU A 155 -4.50 -11.08 -4.18
N MET A 156 -3.66 -12.09 -4.40
CA MET A 156 -3.97 -13.23 -5.27
C MET A 156 -5.14 -14.08 -4.73
N GLU A 157 -5.28 -14.15 -3.41
CA GLU A 157 -6.36 -14.84 -2.69
C GLU A 157 -7.72 -14.20 -2.96
N ASN A 158 -7.73 -12.88 -3.17
CA ASN A 158 -8.91 -12.08 -3.49
C ASN A 158 -9.11 -11.88 -5.01
N GLY A 159 -8.34 -12.56 -5.86
CA GLY A 159 -8.43 -12.45 -7.32
C GLY A 159 -7.72 -11.23 -7.93
N ILE A 160 -6.88 -10.55 -7.14
CA ILE A 160 -6.11 -9.38 -7.55
C ILE A 160 -4.72 -9.87 -8.01
N TYR A 161 -4.43 -9.74 -9.31
CA TYR A 161 -3.26 -10.36 -9.94
C TYR A 161 -2.23 -9.33 -10.42
N GLY A 162 -2.07 -8.26 -9.66
CA GLY A 162 -1.07 -7.23 -9.89
C GLY A 162 -1.32 -5.97 -9.08
N LEU A 163 -0.45 -4.98 -9.29
CA LEU A 163 -0.52 -3.67 -8.68
C LEU A 163 0.03 -2.64 -9.67
N MET A 164 -0.62 -1.48 -9.69
CA MET A 164 -0.28 -0.33 -10.53
C MET A 164 0.06 0.84 -9.62
N GLY A 165 1.36 1.16 -9.56
CA GLY A 165 1.86 2.33 -8.87
C GLY A 165 1.40 3.65 -9.50
N LEU A 166 1.30 4.66 -8.64
CA LEU A 166 0.76 6.01 -8.89
C LEU A 166 1.64 7.11 -8.25
N SER A 167 2.82 6.75 -7.75
CA SER A 167 3.87 7.69 -7.34
C SER A 167 4.65 8.27 -8.55
N PHE A 168 5.72 9.01 -8.24
CA PHE A 168 6.50 9.84 -9.16
C PHE A 168 7.32 9.06 -10.20
N ASP A 169 7.66 9.69 -11.32
CA ASP A 169 8.40 9.03 -12.43
C ASP A 169 9.91 8.95 -12.17
N PHE A 170 10.40 9.55 -11.07
CA PHE A 170 11.79 9.57 -10.66
C PHE A 170 12.45 8.18 -10.74
N ALA A 171 13.69 8.14 -11.23
CA ALA A 171 14.50 6.92 -11.30
C ALA A 171 14.94 6.38 -9.92
N SER A 172 14.58 7.07 -8.82
CA SER A 172 14.66 6.59 -7.44
C SER A 172 13.34 5.99 -6.93
N ALA A 173 12.20 6.45 -7.46
CA ALA A 173 10.85 5.93 -7.17
C ALA A 173 10.47 4.69 -8.00
N SER A 174 11.00 4.59 -9.23
CA SER A 174 10.75 3.49 -10.17
C SER A 174 12.02 2.67 -10.46
N PRO A 175 12.22 1.55 -9.77
CA PRO A 175 13.24 0.56 -10.12
C PRO A 175 13.16 0.07 -11.58
N ILE A 176 11.97 -0.06 -12.18
CA ILE A 176 11.84 -0.35 -13.62
C ILE A 176 12.46 0.77 -14.46
N ASN A 177 12.03 2.03 -14.29
CA ASN A 177 12.53 3.16 -15.07
C ASN A 177 14.05 3.34 -14.88
N GLN A 178 14.54 3.13 -13.65
CA GLN A 178 15.97 3.15 -13.33
C GLN A 178 16.79 2.16 -14.19
N GLN A 179 16.37 0.89 -14.24
CA GLN A 179 17.07 -0.13 -15.04
C GLN A 179 16.99 0.17 -16.55
N ILE A 180 15.83 0.66 -17.02
CA ILE A 180 15.65 0.98 -18.44
C ILE A 180 16.49 2.21 -18.85
N MET A 181 16.53 3.27 -18.04
CA MET A 181 17.39 4.42 -18.28
C MET A 181 18.88 4.06 -18.22
N ALA A 182 19.28 3.17 -17.30
CA ALA A 182 20.67 2.72 -17.17
C ALA A 182 21.17 1.89 -18.37
N LEU A 183 20.28 1.10 -18.99
CA LEU A 183 20.64 0.19 -20.10
C LEU A 183 20.41 0.78 -21.50
N TYR A 184 19.39 1.64 -21.65
CA TYR A 184 18.95 2.18 -22.95
C TYR A 184 19.08 3.71 -23.07
N GLY A 185 19.49 4.40 -22.01
CA GLY A 185 19.64 5.86 -21.96
C GLY A 185 18.36 6.61 -21.56
N PRO A 186 18.46 7.93 -21.27
CA PRO A 186 17.33 8.73 -20.77
C PRO A 186 16.20 8.92 -21.79
N ASP A 187 16.47 8.71 -23.09
CA ASP A 187 15.48 8.76 -24.16
C ASP A 187 14.55 7.52 -24.19
N ALA A 188 14.80 6.51 -23.34
CA ALA A 188 14.07 5.24 -23.29
C ALA A 188 12.70 5.36 -22.57
N THR A 189 11.84 6.28 -23.05
CA THR A 189 10.56 6.67 -22.43
C THR A 189 9.58 5.54 -22.12
N TRP A 190 9.73 4.36 -22.73
CA TRP A 190 8.90 3.18 -22.45
C TRP A 190 9.13 2.58 -21.05
N GLY A 191 10.25 2.91 -20.38
CA GLY A 191 10.52 2.50 -18.99
C GLY A 191 9.72 3.26 -17.92
N ARG A 192 9.08 4.38 -18.31
CA ARG A 192 8.39 5.31 -17.41
C ARG A 192 7.12 4.72 -16.78
N SER A 193 6.71 5.33 -15.68
CA SER A 193 5.46 5.03 -14.96
C SER A 193 4.23 5.12 -15.86
N VAL A 194 3.19 4.36 -15.49
CA VAL A 194 1.92 4.33 -16.23
C VAL A 194 1.29 5.71 -16.31
N LEU A 195 1.30 6.47 -15.20
CA LEU A 195 0.78 7.84 -15.16
C LEU A 195 1.57 8.76 -16.10
N ARG A 196 2.90 8.74 -16.05
CA ARG A 196 3.74 9.56 -16.94
C ARG A 196 3.47 9.28 -18.42
N ASN A 197 3.30 8.01 -18.79
CA ASN A 197 3.00 7.58 -20.16
C ASN A 197 1.54 7.85 -20.60
N ILE A 198 0.64 8.11 -19.66
CA ILE A 198 -0.72 8.61 -19.94
C ILE A 198 -0.69 10.14 -20.13
N PHE A 199 -0.07 10.87 -19.22
CA PHE A 199 0.02 12.34 -19.28
C PHE A 199 0.78 12.84 -20.52
N ALA A 200 1.80 12.10 -20.97
CA ALA A 200 2.52 12.41 -22.20
C ALA A 200 1.69 12.33 -23.50
N GLN A 201 0.44 11.83 -23.47
CA GLN A 201 -0.41 11.66 -24.67
C GLN A 201 -1.16 12.93 -25.06
N ASP A 202 -1.55 13.76 -24.09
CA ASP A 202 -2.19 15.06 -24.31
C ASP A 202 -1.66 16.09 -23.32
N PRO A 203 -0.49 16.71 -23.60
CA PRO A 203 0.09 17.77 -22.76
C PRO A 203 -0.74 19.06 -22.69
N THR A 204 -1.97 19.09 -23.25
CA THR A 204 -2.93 20.16 -23.01
C THR A 204 -3.85 19.88 -21.82
N LYS A 205 -3.65 18.76 -21.13
CA LYS A 205 -4.41 18.33 -19.94
C LYS A 205 -3.68 18.65 -18.62
N PRO A 206 -4.43 18.87 -17.53
CA PRO A 206 -3.84 18.93 -16.20
C PRO A 206 -3.24 17.59 -15.79
N ASN A 207 -2.01 17.60 -15.28
CA ASN A 207 -1.32 16.39 -14.82
C ASN A 207 -1.57 16.12 -13.33
N PHE A 208 -2.79 15.67 -13.03
CA PHE A 208 -3.17 15.25 -11.68
C PHE A 208 -4.02 13.98 -11.68
N ILE A 209 -4.02 13.26 -10.56
CA ILE A 209 -5.01 12.21 -10.27
C ILE A 209 -5.93 12.64 -9.12
N GLY A 210 -7.20 12.23 -9.20
CA GLY A 210 -8.19 12.45 -8.14
C GLY A 210 -8.75 11.11 -7.64
N LEU A 211 -8.61 10.85 -6.35
CA LEU A 211 -8.97 9.60 -5.69
C LEU A 211 -10.09 9.83 -4.67
N ASN A 212 -11.27 9.27 -4.95
CA ASN A 212 -12.37 9.15 -3.99
C ASN A 212 -12.58 7.68 -3.61
N LEU A 213 -12.08 7.31 -2.44
CA LEU A 213 -12.28 5.99 -1.86
C LEU A 213 -13.66 5.96 -1.17
N ALA A 214 -14.54 5.04 -1.56
CA ALA A 214 -15.91 4.98 -1.03
C ALA A 214 -16.18 3.68 -0.27
N ARG A 215 -17.13 3.76 0.66
CA ARG A 215 -17.62 2.65 1.48
C ARG A 215 -19.14 2.76 1.57
N THR A 216 -19.88 1.69 1.25
CA THR A 216 -21.36 1.72 1.26
C THR A 216 -21.97 1.44 2.62
N GLY A 217 -21.30 0.63 3.44
CA GLY A 217 -21.76 0.22 4.78
C GLY A 217 -20.60 -0.08 5.74
N ASP A 218 -20.75 -1.08 6.60
CA ASP A 218 -19.73 -1.53 7.56
C ASP A 218 -19.38 -2.99 7.27
N LEU A 219 -18.12 -3.24 6.89
CA LEU A 219 -17.64 -4.45 6.19
C LEU A 219 -18.27 -4.67 4.79
N GLU A 220 -18.80 -3.63 4.15
CA GLU A 220 -19.49 -3.72 2.84
C GLU A 220 -18.68 -3.13 1.67
N ASP A 221 -19.05 -3.54 0.45
CA ASP A 221 -18.41 -3.20 -0.83
C ASP A 221 -18.15 -1.69 -1.05
N THR A 222 -17.08 -1.39 -1.78
CA THR A 222 -16.55 -0.04 -2.02
C THR A 222 -17.16 0.66 -3.25
N THR A 223 -18.25 0.11 -3.79
CA THR A 223 -19.01 0.67 -4.92
C THR A 223 -19.37 2.15 -4.71
N GLY A 224 -19.11 2.97 -5.74
CA GLY A 224 -19.39 4.42 -5.74
C GLY A 224 -18.16 5.32 -5.57
N GLY A 225 -16.98 4.72 -5.36
CA GLY A 225 -15.68 5.38 -5.46
C GLY A 225 -15.37 5.78 -6.91
N SER A 226 -14.39 6.66 -7.07
CA SER A 226 -13.96 7.16 -8.38
C SER A 226 -12.47 7.43 -8.43
N PHE A 227 -11.86 6.95 -9.51
CA PHE A 227 -10.51 7.28 -9.93
C PHE A 227 -10.60 8.22 -11.14
N THR A 228 -9.83 9.30 -11.15
CA THR A 228 -9.87 10.34 -12.19
C THR A 228 -8.45 10.77 -12.59
N ILE A 229 -8.24 11.06 -13.89
CA ILE A 229 -6.97 11.57 -14.45
C ILE A 229 -7.26 12.89 -15.17
N GLY A 230 -6.59 13.96 -14.76
CA GLY A 230 -6.68 15.30 -15.36
C GLY A 230 -8.06 15.96 -15.29
N ASP A 231 -8.94 15.47 -14.42
CA ASP A 231 -10.27 16.03 -14.15
C ASP A 231 -10.69 15.70 -12.71
N TYR A 232 -11.64 16.45 -12.17
CA TYR A 232 -12.15 16.29 -10.81
C TYR A 232 -13.40 15.39 -10.78
N ASP A 233 -13.75 14.87 -9.60
CA ASP A 233 -15.08 14.34 -9.35
C ASP A 233 -16.09 15.49 -9.28
N ASP A 234 -17.17 15.44 -10.07
CA ASP A 234 -18.30 16.36 -10.05
C ASP A 234 -18.74 16.75 -8.62
N ARG A 235 -18.70 15.78 -7.69
CA ARG A 235 -19.10 15.89 -6.28
C ARG A 235 -18.17 16.75 -5.42
N PHE A 236 -16.88 16.88 -5.80
CA PHE A 236 -15.81 17.38 -4.94
C PHE A 236 -14.91 18.42 -5.63
N THR A 237 -15.39 19.05 -6.71
CA THR A 237 -14.72 20.14 -7.45
C THR A 237 -14.23 21.31 -6.58
N GLY A 238 -14.78 21.47 -5.37
CA GLY A 238 -14.30 22.43 -4.36
C GLY A 238 -12.83 22.26 -3.96
N VAL A 239 -12.29 21.03 -4.04
CA VAL A 239 -10.90 20.68 -3.66
C VAL A 239 -9.83 21.55 -4.32
N ALA A 240 -10.10 22.10 -5.50
CA ALA A 240 -9.19 22.99 -6.21
C ALA A 240 -8.85 24.27 -5.41
N ASN A 241 -9.71 24.67 -4.47
CA ASN A 241 -9.54 25.87 -3.63
C ASN A 241 -8.96 25.57 -2.24
N GLU A 242 -8.86 24.28 -1.84
CA GLU A 242 -8.39 23.88 -0.50
C GLU A 242 -6.87 24.06 -0.39
N THR A 243 -6.34 24.08 0.84
CA THR A 243 -4.92 24.37 1.05
C THR A 243 -4.01 23.34 0.37
N LYS A 244 -3.03 23.83 -0.40
CA LYS A 244 -2.01 22.98 -1.04
C LYS A 244 -1.03 22.48 0.02
N LEU A 245 -0.95 21.16 0.14
CA LEU A 245 0.00 20.46 1.00
C LEU A 245 1.24 20.11 0.16
N PRO A 246 2.37 20.83 0.30
CA PRO A 246 3.57 20.55 -0.50
C PRO A 246 4.15 19.18 -0.14
N GLN A 247 4.92 18.61 -1.07
CA GLN A 247 5.68 17.40 -0.81
C GLN A 247 6.78 17.67 0.26
N SER A 248 6.94 16.75 1.21
CA SER A 248 8.02 16.75 2.19
C SER A 248 8.70 15.37 2.23
N PRO A 249 10.04 15.27 2.01
CA PRO A 249 10.90 16.32 1.48
C PRO A 249 10.52 16.70 0.04
N MET A 250 10.86 17.92 -0.37
CA MET A 250 10.69 18.39 -1.74
C MET A 250 11.58 17.58 -2.70
N GLY A 251 10.98 16.99 -3.75
CA GLY A 251 11.69 16.11 -4.68
C GLY A 251 11.92 14.69 -4.14
N GLY A 252 11.05 14.23 -3.23
CA GLY A 252 11.07 12.86 -2.72
C GLY A 252 10.36 11.85 -3.63
N ASP A 253 10.57 10.56 -3.40
CA ASP A 253 10.04 9.48 -4.25
C ASP A 253 8.56 9.12 -3.99
N ARG A 254 7.90 9.80 -3.04
CA ARG A 254 6.62 9.38 -2.45
C ARG A 254 5.67 10.55 -2.20
N TRP A 255 4.37 10.27 -2.12
CA TRP A 255 3.31 11.23 -1.77
C TRP A 255 3.27 11.54 -0.26
N THR A 256 4.38 12.10 0.25
CA THR A 256 4.58 12.45 1.66
C THR A 256 4.39 13.95 1.92
N THR A 257 3.77 14.31 3.04
CA THR A 257 3.56 15.70 3.48
C THR A 257 3.64 15.84 5.00
N LEU A 258 3.55 17.07 5.52
CA LEU A 258 3.70 17.37 6.95
C LEU A 258 2.36 17.34 7.68
N LEU A 259 2.21 16.37 8.59
CA LEU A 259 1.11 16.30 9.55
C LEU A 259 1.40 17.27 10.71
N GLY A 260 0.52 18.26 10.88
CA GLY A 260 0.64 19.32 11.88
C GLY A 260 0.08 18.99 13.27
N GLY A 261 -0.61 17.86 13.43
CA GLY A 261 -1.16 17.42 14.71
C GLY A 261 -2.15 16.27 14.59
N VAL A 262 -2.42 15.60 15.71
CA VAL A 262 -3.50 14.61 15.88
C VAL A 262 -4.33 15.02 17.09
N ILE A 263 -5.65 14.95 16.98
CA ILE A 263 -6.59 15.33 18.04
C ILE A 263 -7.59 14.18 18.25
N VAL A 264 -7.73 13.73 19.50
CA VAL A 264 -8.68 12.67 19.90
C VAL A 264 -9.63 13.26 20.94
N ASP A 265 -10.93 13.29 20.61
CA ASP A 265 -12.00 13.87 21.45
C ASP A 265 -11.65 15.27 22.02
N GLY A 266 -11.05 16.11 21.17
CA GLY A 266 -10.62 17.48 21.50
C GLY A 266 -9.27 17.58 22.21
N THR A 267 -8.66 16.47 22.60
CA THR A 267 -7.31 16.43 23.20
C THR A 267 -6.25 16.27 22.11
N ALA A 268 -5.35 17.26 21.98
CA ALA A 268 -4.21 17.15 21.09
C ALA A 268 -3.16 16.13 21.60
N ILE A 269 -2.63 15.31 20.71
CA ILE A 269 -1.54 14.37 20.96
C ILE A 269 -0.25 14.98 20.38
N PRO A 270 0.86 15.05 21.14
CA PRO A 270 2.12 15.58 20.64
C PRO A 270 2.75 14.65 19.60
N LEU A 271 3.10 15.19 18.44
CA LEU A 271 3.87 14.47 17.42
C LEU A 271 5.38 14.62 17.65
N GLN A 272 6.11 13.55 17.38
CA GLN A 272 7.57 13.50 17.40
C GLN A 272 8.03 12.80 16.12
N SER A 273 8.68 13.54 15.23
CA SER A 273 9.31 12.98 14.03
C SER A 273 10.70 12.43 14.34
N THR A 274 11.06 11.36 13.65
CA THR A 274 12.41 10.81 13.56
C THR A 274 13.18 11.33 12.33
N ILE A 275 12.48 11.97 11.39
CA ILE A 275 13.00 12.35 10.07
C ILE A 275 13.75 13.68 10.14
N PRO A 276 15.02 13.75 9.68
CA PRO A 276 15.78 14.99 9.62
C PRO A 276 15.09 16.06 8.76
N GLY A 277 14.84 17.24 9.35
CA GLY A 277 14.25 18.40 8.66
C GLY A 277 12.76 18.63 8.94
N VAL A 278 12.04 17.65 9.53
CA VAL A 278 10.65 17.85 9.95
C VAL A 278 10.57 18.84 11.12
N PRO A 279 9.63 19.82 11.12
CA PRO A 279 9.47 20.76 12.22
C PRO A 279 9.07 20.11 13.55
N ILE A 280 9.51 20.70 14.67
CA ILE A 280 9.15 20.25 16.02
C ILE A 280 7.64 20.30 16.21
N GLY A 281 7.05 19.19 16.66
CA GLY A 281 5.60 19.04 16.85
C GLY A 281 4.84 18.60 15.58
N GLN A 282 5.55 18.26 14.51
CA GLN A 282 5.00 17.69 13.28
C GLN A 282 5.55 16.28 13.04
N ALA A 283 4.97 15.56 12.08
CA ALA A 283 5.44 14.26 11.59
C ALA A 283 5.32 14.20 10.06
N GLN A 284 6.18 13.43 9.40
CA GLN A 284 6.06 13.19 7.96
C GLN A 284 5.11 12.02 7.69
N ALA A 285 4.00 12.30 7.00
CA ALA A 285 2.97 11.32 6.69
C ALA A 285 2.92 11.04 5.18
N LEU A 286 3.05 9.76 4.81
CA LEU A 286 2.70 9.25 3.48
C LEU A 286 1.17 9.17 3.36
N LEU A 287 0.63 9.46 2.17
CA LEU A 287 -0.79 9.22 1.84
C LEU A 287 -0.88 8.04 0.87
N ASP A 288 -1.28 6.84 1.33
CA ASP A 288 -1.05 5.59 0.60
C ASP A 288 -2.27 4.68 0.32
N THR A 289 -2.75 4.59 -0.92
CA THR A 289 -3.75 3.55 -1.29
C THR A 289 -3.14 2.13 -1.37
N GLY A 290 -1.81 2.03 -1.30
CA GLY A 290 -1.01 0.82 -1.11
C GLY A 290 -1.04 0.24 0.31
N ASP A 291 -1.63 0.94 1.30
CA ASP A 291 -1.93 0.43 2.65
C ASP A 291 -3.46 0.45 2.92
N PRO A 292 -4.12 -0.65 3.36
CA PRO A 292 -5.55 -0.62 3.72
C PRO A 292 -5.77 0.02 5.10
N THR A 293 -4.82 -0.21 6.00
CA THR A 293 -4.79 0.25 7.38
C THR A 293 -4.23 1.68 7.44
N SER A 294 -3.85 2.16 8.61
CA SER A 294 -2.93 3.30 8.73
C SER A 294 -1.88 2.96 9.79
N ILE A 295 -0.63 3.26 9.51
CA ILE A 295 0.53 2.72 10.23
C ILE A 295 1.25 3.89 10.90
N PHE A 296 1.41 3.80 12.20
CA PHE A 296 1.96 4.85 13.05
C PHE A 296 3.10 4.31 13.92
N PRO A 297 4.03 5.17 14.40
CA PRO A 297 4.96 4.79 15.45
C PRO A 297 4.17 4.28 16.67
N THR A 298 4.66 3.25 17.33
CA THR A 298 3.92 2.52 18.39
C THR A 298 3.45 3.47 19.50
N SER A 299 4.29 4.45 19.85
CA SER A 299 3.96 5.48 20.84
C SER A 299 2.80 6.41 20.45
N LEU A 300 2.57 6.67 19.16
CA LEU A 300 1.43 7.46 18.67
C LEU A 300 0.18 6.58 18.55
N PHE A 301 0.33 5.36 18.05
CA PHE A 301 -0.72 4.34 18.00
C PHE A 301 -1.35 4.09 19.39
N ASP A 302 -0.52 3.79 20.39
CA ASP A 302 -0.95 3.61 21.78
C ASP A 302 -1.64 4.88 22.33
N ASN A 303 -1.13 6.07 22.03
CA ASN A 303 -1.76 7.32 22.48
C ASN A 303 -3.14 7.55 21.83
N ILE A 304 -3.37 7.14 20.59
CA ILE A 304 -4.68 7.25 19.94
C ILE A 304 -5.67 6.27 20.60
N TYR A 305 -5.33 4.98 20.68
CA TYR A 305 -6.29 3.96 21.11
C TYR A 305 -6.52 3.89 22.62
N SER A 306 -5.52 4.15 23.47
CA SER A 306 -5.69 4.17 24.93
C SER A 306 -6.65 5.27 25.44
N ARG A 307 -7.03 6.21 24.57
CA ARG A 307 -8.03 7.25 24.86
C ARG A 307 -9.47 6.84 24.48
N VAL A 308 -9.65 5.73 23.74
CA VAL A 308 -10.98 5.21 23.38
C VAL A 308 -11.64 4.61 24.63
N PRO A 309 -12.83 5.09 25.07
CA PRO A 309 -13.46 4.59 26.28
C PRO A 309 -13.73 3.08 26.24
N GLY A 310 -13.14 2.33 27.17
CA GLY A 310 -13.30 0.87 27.25
C GLY A 310 -12.36 0.05 26.37
N SER A 311 -11.33 0.66 25.76
CA SER A 311 -10.28 -0.05 25.02
C SER A 311 -9.42 -0.97 25.89
N ALA A 312 -8.93 -2.07 25.33
CA ALA A 312 -7.93 -2.95 25.94
C ALA A 312 -6.84 -3.33 24.93
N LEU A 313 -5.56 -3.25 25.32
CA LEU A 313 -4.43 -3.66 24.49
C LEU A 313 -4.27 -5.18 24.50
N TYR A 314 -4.36 -5.82 23.32
CA TYR A 314 -3.88 -7.18 23.13
C TYR A 314 -2.42 -7.15 22.69
N ASN A 315 -1.53 -7.57 23.59
CA ASN A 315 -0.10 -7.69 23.33
C ASN A 315 0.37 -9.08 23.78
N ASP A 316 0.63 -9.97 22.82
CA ASP A 316 1.24 -11.28 23.04
C ASP A 316 2.61 -11.32 22.33
N PRO A 317 3.73 -11.08 23.06
CA PRO A 317 5.07 -11.08 22.48
C PRO A 317 5.53 -12.45 21.95
N ALA A 318 4.90 -13.55 22.34
CA ALA A 318 5.20 -14.87 21.78
C ALA A 318 4.52 -15.08 20.43
N GLN A 319 3.44 -14.36 20.16
CA GLN A 319 2.82 -14.25 18.83
C GLN A 319 3.33 -13.05 18.02
N GLN A 320 3.96 -12.03 18.64
CA GLN A 320 4.28 -10.73 18.03
C GLN A 320 3.04 -9.86 17.72
N THR A 321 1.92 -10.05 18.42
CA THR A 321 0.75 -9.17 18.30
C THR A 321 0.87 -7.92 19.16
N HIS A 322 0.45 -6.78 18.63
CA HIS A 322 0.30 -5.53 19.37
C HIS A 322 -0.86 -4.73 18.74
N VAL A 323 -2.09 -5.02 19.18
CA VAL A 323 -3.32 -4.45 18.61
C VAL A 323 -4.30 -4.04 19.70
N TRP A 324 -5.07 -2.98 19.48
CA TRP A 324 -6.06 -2.51 20.45
C TRP A 324 -7.44 -3.09 20.15
N ILE A 325 -8.05 -3.69 21.15
CA ILE A 325 -9.46 -4.10 21.13
C ILE A 325 -10.29 -2.93 21.66
N ILE A 326 -11.32 -2.52 20.93
CA ILE A 326 -12.20 -1.41 21.32
C ILE A 326 -13.68 -1.83 21.27
N PRO A 327 -14.57 -1.16 22.01
CA PRO A 327 -16.00 -1.41 21.87
C PRO A 327 -16.47 -1.09 20.45
N CYS A 328 -17.22 -2.00 19.84
CA CYS A 328 -17.62 -1.87 18.43
C CYS A 328 -18.45 -0.62 18.17
N ASN A 329 -19.28 -0.21 19.14
CA ASN A 329 -20.09 1.02 19.11
C ASN A 329 -19.31 2.26 19.60
N THR A 330 -18.00 2.34 19.37
CA THR A 330 -17.19 3.53 19.71
C THR A 330 -17.66 4.77 18.93
N THR A 331 -17.59 5.93 19.57
CA THR A 331 -17.94 7.24 18.97
C THR A 331 -16.82 8.26 19.08
N THR A 332 -15.61 7.82 19.46
CA THR A 332 -14.40 8.66 19.54
C THR A 332 -14.10 9.34 18.22
N ASN A 333 -13.94 10.66 18.24
CA ASN A 333 -13.61 11.50 17.09
C ASN A 333 -12.10 11.72 17.02
N VAL A 334 -11.46 11.04 16.07
CA VAL A 334 -10.04 11.25 15.73
C VAL A 334 -9.95 12.22 14.54
N GLN A 335 -9.12 13.24 14.68
CA GLN A 335 -8.84 14.26 13.65
C GLN A 335 -7.34 14.34 13.37
N PHE A 336 -7.01 14.51 12.09
CA PHE A 336 -5.66 14.76 11.60
C PHE A 336 -5.58 16.20 11.09
N THR A 337 -4.57 16.95 11.52
CA THR A 337 -4.43 18.38 11.16
C THR A 337 -3.39 18.57 10.07
N PHE A 338 -3.81 19.02 8.88
CA PHE A 338 -2.92 19.35 7.76
C PHE A 338 -3.05 20.84 7.44
N ALA A 339 -1.93 21.56 7.38
CA ALA A 339 -1.90 23.01 7.09
C ALA A 339 -2.94 23.87 7.87
N SER A 340 -3.19 23.52 9.14
CA SER A 340 -4.20 24.12 10.04
C SER A 340 -5.68 23.80 9.76
N GLU A 341 -5.97 22.91 8.82
CA GLU A 341 -7.30 22.30 8.59
C GLU A 341 -7.40 20.94 9.30
N ASN A 342 -8.58 20.61 9.85
CA ASN A 342 -8.83 19.34 10.55
C ASN A 342 -9.64 18.37 9.71
N TYR A 343 -9.13 17.14 9.57
CA TYR A 343 -9.74 16.05 8.83
C TYR A 343 -10.17 14.94 9.78
N SER A 344 -11.48 14.85 10.08
CA SER A 344 -12.06 13.80 10.93
C SER A 344 -12.11 12.44 10.23
N ILE A 345 -11.76 11.38 10.95
CA ILE A 345 -12.03 10.00 10.57
C ILE A 345 -13.38 9.56 11.15
N HIS A 346 -14.20 8.86 10.36
CA HIS A 346 -15.46 8.27 10.79
C HIS A 346 -15.17 7.13 11.77
N PRO A 347 -15.83 7.04 12.95
CA PRO A 347 -15.44 6.05 13.96
C PRO A 347 -15.49 4.57 13.55
N LEU A 348 -16.21 4.23 12.46
CA LEU A 348 -16.20 2.89 11.86
C LEU A 348 -14.83 2.55 11.27
N ASP A 349 -14.16 3.51 10.62
CA ASP A 349 -12.85 3.33 10.00
C ASP A 349 -11.71 3.30 11.05
N LEU A 350 -12.02 3.42 12.35
CA LEU A 350 -11.09 3.18 13.48
C LEU A 350 -11.01 1.70 13.90
N SER A 351 -11.94 0.85 13.42
CA SER A 351 -11.96 -0.58 13.77
C SER A 351 -12.54 -1.51 12.70
N THR A 352 -11.81 -2.58 12.45
CA THR A 352 -12.34 -3.78 11.78
C THR A 352 -12.99 -4.73 12.81
N ILE A 353 -13.78 -5.69 12.34
CA ILE A 353 -14.40 -6.71 13.21
C ILE A 353 -13.60 -8.02 13.07
N SER A 354 -13.43 -8.76 14.17
CA SER A 354 -12.71 -10.03 14.13
C SER A 354 -13.47 -11.12 13.36
N GLN A 355 -12.74 -12.15 12.91
CA GLN A 355 -13.36 -13.46 12.68
C GLN A 355 -13.94 -14.00 14.01
N PRO A 356 -14.98 -14.85 14.00
CA PRO A 356 -15.53 -15.45 15.22
C PRO A 356 -14.46 -16.22 16.00
N VAL A 357 -14.30 -15.91 17.28
CA VAL A 357 -13.37 -16.60 18.19
C VAL A 357 -14.17 -17.44 19.19
N THR A 358 -13.90 -18.74 19.22
CA THR A 358 -14.56 -19.67 20.15
C THR A 358 -13.90 -19.60 21.53
N ILE A 359 -14.59 -18.98 22.49
CA ILE A 359 -14.15 -18.83 23.88
C ILE A 359 -15.09 -19.63 24.78
N ASN A 360 -14.54 -20.57 25.54
CA ASN A 360 -15.29 -21.45 26.45
C ASN A 360 -16.48 -22.21 25.80
N GLY A 361 -16.39 -22.49 24.49
CA GLY A 361 -17.41 -23.20 23.72
C GLY A 361 -18.50 -22.32 23.08
N ASN A 362 -18.47 -21.00 23.28
CA ASN A 362 -19.33 -20.04 22.59
C ASN A 362 -18.50 -19.21 21.59
N GLU A 363 -19.09 -18.85 20.46
CA GLU A 363 -18.50 -17.90 19.51
C GLU A 363 -18.73 -16.45 19.96
N TYR A 364 -17.71 -15.61 19.83
CA TYR A 364 -17.78 -14.17 20.04
C TYR A 364 -17.03 -13.42 18.93
N VAL A 365 -17.31 -12.14 18.78
CA VAL A 365 -16.48 -11.21 17.98
C VAL A 365 -16.02 -10.04 18.83
N ALA A 366 -14.96 -9.38 18.39
CA ALA A 366 -14.48 -8.13 18.97
C ALA A 366 -14.10 -7.15 17.85
N CYS A 367 -14.13 -5.85 18.14
CA CYS A 367 -13.63 -4.83 17.22
C CYS A 367 -12.15 -4.54 17.51
N VAL A 368 -11.33 -4.67 16.47
CA VAL A 368 -9.86 -4.56 16.52
C VAL A 368 -9.45 -3.27 15.81
N SER A 369 -8.42 -2.60 16.30
CA SER A 369 -7.83 -1.40 15.71
C SER A 369 -7.57 -1.59 14.21
N SER A 370 -8.13 -0.72 13.38
CA SER A 370 -7.84 -0.65 11.93
C SER A 370 -6.47 -0.04 11.63
N PHE A 371 -5.87 0.66 12.60
CA PHE A 371 -4.49 1.12 12.51
C PHE A 371 -3.54 0.10 13.12
N VAL A 372 -2.25 0.23 12.78
CA VAL A 372 -1.17 -0.64 13.27
C VAL A 372 -0.06 0.22 13.88
N GLY A 373 0.48 -0.23 15.02
CA GLY A 373 1.72 0.31 15.59
C GLY A 373 2.94 -0.38 14.99
N ALA A 374 3.79 0.36 14.28
CA ALA A 374 5.07 -0.12 13.77
C ALA A 374 6.12 1.01 13.79
N ASP A 375 7.20 0.81 14.54
CA ASP A 375 8.32 1.76 14.59
C ASP A 375 9.29 1.51 13.41
N ASN A 376 9.84 2.60 12.84
CA ASN A 376 10.70 2.57 11.65
C ASN A 376 10.03 1.99 10.37
N TRP A 377 8.70 2.05 10.27
CA TRP A 377 7.97 1.74 9.04
C TRP A 377 8.47 2.61 7.87
N GLY A 378 8.78 2.00 6.73
CA GLY A 378 9.35 2.70 5.58
C GLY A 378 10.83 3.10 5.71
N GLU A 379 11.60 2.45 6.60
CA GLU A 379 13.06 2.61 6.77
C GLU A 379 13.55 4.05 7.04
N GLY A 380 12.72 4.90 7.65
CA GLY A 380 13.07 6.30 7.89
C GLY A 380 12.89 7.21 6.66
N ALA A 381 12.07 6.81 5.70
CA ALA A 381 11.59 7.69 4.62
C ALA A 381 10.37 8.56 5.02
N PHE A 382 9.66 8.19 6.09
CA PHE A 382 8.54 8.91 6.70
C PHE A 382 8.28 8.37 8.12
N ASP A 383 7.47 9.06 8.93
CA ASP A 383 7.09 8.59 10.26
C ASP A 383 5.78 7.77 10.26
N ILE A 384 4.85 8.10 9.35
CA ILE A 384 3.46 7.62 9.34
C ILE A 384 3.06 7.23 7.91
N SER A 385 2.29 6.15 7.76
CA SER A 385 1.52 5.86 6.54
C SER A 385 0.01 6.02 6.80
N LEU A 386 -0.63 6.95 6.11
CA LEU A 386 -2.08 7.16 6.17
C LEU A 386 -2.73 6.51 4.95
N GLY A 387 -3.06 5.23 5.12
CA GLY A 387 -3.71 4.43 4.09
C GLY A 387 -5.22 4.59 4.02
N ASP A 388 -5.90 3.60 3.45
CA ASP A 388 -7.33 3.67 3.13
C ASP A 388 -8.22 4.04 4.32
N ALA A 389 -7.90 3.63 5.54
CA ALA A 389 -8.65 4.02 6.73
C ALA A 389 -8.75 5.55 6.92
N PHE A 390 -7.69 6.30 6.59
CA PHE A 390 -7.74 7.76 6.46
C PHE A 390 -8.31 8.20 5.10
N LEU A 391 -7.83 7.63 3.99
CA LEU A 391 -8.17 8.10 2.64
C LEU A 391 -9.64 7.86 2.23
N ARG A 392 -10.38 6.98 2.92
CA ARG A 392 -11.85 6.85 2.85
C ARG A 392 -12.57 8.12 3.33
N ASN A 393 -11.97 8.90 4.23
CA ASN A 393 -12.56 10.07 4.87
C ASN A 393 -12.28 11.41 4.13
N VAL A 394 -11.45 11.38 3.09
CA VAL A 394 -11.11 12.55 2.24
C VAL A 394 -11.31 12.25 0.75
N TYR A 395 -11.54 13.28 -0.06
CA TYR A 395 -11.25 13.22 -1.49
C TYR A 395 -9.85 13.80 -1.65
N SER A 396 -8.94 13.06 -2.29
CA SER A 396 -7.55 13.45 -2.42
C SER A 396 -7.19 13.69 -3.88
N VAL A 397 -6.70 14.88 -4.19
CA VAL A 397 -6.16 15.24 -5.50
C VAL A 397 -4.65 15.42 -5.37
N ARG A 398 -3.92 14.82 -6.31
CA ARG A 398 -2.45 14.78 -6.36
C ARG A 398 -1.96 15.36 -7.69
N PRO A 399 -1.74 16.68 -7.80
CA PRO A 399 -1.09 17.28 -8.96
C PRO A 399 0.42 17.07 -8.91
N SER A 400 0.94 16.46 -9.98
CA SER A 400 2.37 16.18 -10.14
C SER A 400 2.88 16.90 -11.38
N PHE A 401 3.63 17.98 -11.13
CA PHE A 401 4.37 18.70 -12.15
C PHE A 401 5.63 17.94 -12.60
N ASP A 402 6.10 16.97 -11.80
CA ASP A 402 7.15 16.01 -12.16
C ASP A 402 6.76 15.10 -13.35
N PHE A 403 5.48 15.04 -13.73
CA PHE A 403 5.10 14.52 -15.05
C PHE A 403 5.51 15.44 -16.23
N GLY A 404 6.54 16.27 -16.03
CA GLY A 404 7.25 17.06 -17.03
C GLY A 404 6.64 18.42 -17.34
N ASP A 405 5.86 18.96 -16.42
CA ASP A 405 5.30 20.30 -16.55
C ASP A 405 6.33 21.34 -16.08
N THR A 406 6.77 22.15 -17.04
CA THR A 406 7.40 23.43 -16.72
C THR A 406 6.33 24.48 -16.52
N LEU A 407 6.48 25.27 -15.46
CA LEU A 407 5.70 26.48 -15.22
C LEU A 407 5.95 27.50 -16.35
N PRO A 408 5.07 28.51 -16.55
CA PRO A 408 5.18 29.45 -17.67
C PRO A 408 6.45 30.31 -17.71
N ASP A 409 7.27 30.29 -16.65
CA ASP A 409 8.58 30.93 -16.56
C ASP A 409 9.76 29.98 -16.87
N GLY A 410 9.50 28.69 -17.06
CA GLY A 410 10.48 27.64 -17.34
C GLY A 410 11.02 26.90 -16.11
N SER A 411 10.53 27.18 -14.91
CA SER A 411 10.84 26.38 -13.71
C SER A 411 10.03 25.09 -13.65
N GLU A 412 10.55 24.06 -12.99
CA GLU A 412 9.78 22.85 -12.67
C GLU A 412 8.78 23.18 -11.54
N GLY A 413 7.54 22.69 -11.65
CA GLY A 413 6.56 22.88 -10.59
C GLY A 413 6.80 21.95 -9.39
N GLU A 414 6.49 22.41 -8.18
CA GLU A 414 6.57 21.57 -6.98
C GLU A 414 5.34 20.65 -6.86
N PRO A 415 5.49 19.32 -6.73
CA PRO A 415 4.38 18.43 -6.44
C PRO A 415 3.68 18.76 -5.12
N TYR A 416 2.35 18.63 -5.11
CA TYR A 416 1.55 18.86 -3.91
C TYR A 416 0.32 17.94 -3.86
N MET A 417 -0.30 17.85 -2.69
CA MET A 417 -1.60 17.24 -2.47
C MET A 417 -2.63 18.32 -2.12
N GLN A 418 -3.89 18.13 -2.51
CA GLN A 418 -5.03 18.85 -1.96
C GLN A 418 -6.02 17.81 -1.43
N LEU A 419 -6.51 18.03 -0.21
CA LEU A 419 -7.49 17.17 0.44
C LEU A 419 -8.81 17.94 0.57
N PHE A 420 -9.93 17.24 0.45
CA PHE A 420 -11.26 17.78 0.68
C PHE A 420 -11.99 16.89 1.70
N PRO A 421 -12.50 17.44 2.82
CA PRO A 421 -13.11 16.65 3.88
C PRO A 421 -14.48 16.10 3.44
N LYS A 422 -14.64 14.77 3.45
CA LYS A 422 -15.94 14.12 3.21
C LYS A 422 -16.73 13.85 4.48
N THR A 423 -16.01 13.68 5.60
CA THR A 423 -16.58 13.20 6.87
C THR A 423 -16.98 14.36 7.78
N ASP A 424 -18.28 14.55 7.91
CA ASP A 424 -18.89 15.37 8.97
C ASP A 424 -18.88 14.57 10.29
N PRO A 425 -18.17 15.02 11.34
CA PRO A 425 -18.03 14.23 12.57
C PRO A 425 -19.35 14.03 13.32
N ALA A 426 -20.27 14.99 13.27
CA ALA A 426 -21.56 14.85 13.94
C ALA A 426 -22.46 13.82 13.24
N LYS A 427 -22.43 13.79 11.90
CA LYS A 427 -23.12 12.74 11.13
C LYS A 427 -22.45 11.37 11.33
N ALA A 428 -21.12 11.30 11.26
CA ALA A 428 -20.37 10.07 11.41
C ALA A 428 -20.61 9.38 12.76
N ILE A 429 -20.61 10.15 13.86
CA ILE A 429 -20.96 9.67 15.20
C ILE A 429 -22.40 9.14 15.25
N ALA A 430 -23.36 9.89 14.71
CA ALA A 430 -24.77 9.47 14.68
C ALA A 430 -25.02 8.22 13.81
N GLN A 431 -24.16 7.96 12.81
CA GLN A 431 -24.27 6.82 11.91
C GLN A 431 -23.73 5.51 12.52
N VAL A 432 -22.77 5.54 13.46
CA VAL A 432 -22.16 4.33 14.04
C VAL A 432 -23.22 3.32 14.52
N ALA A 433 -24.09 3.75 15.42
CA ALA A 433 -25.08 2.88 16.07
C ALA A 433 -26.08 2.26 15.06
N SER A 434 -26.32 2.92 13.92
CA SER A 434 -27.18 2.38 12.87
C SER A 434 -26.45 1.39 11.96
N ILE A 435 -25.23 1.72 11.51
CA ILE A 435 -24.51 0.90 10.51
C ILE A 435 -23.84 -0.30 11.21
N ARG A 436 -22.99 -0.06 12.21
CA ARG A 436 -22.34 -1.12 13.00
C ARG A 436 -23.37 -1.99 13.70
N GLY A 437 -24.48 -1.40 14.19
CA GLY A 437 -25.59 -2.15 14.78
C GLY A 437 -26.23 -3.16 13.81
N GLN A 438 -26.42 -2.78 12.54
CA GLN A 438 -26.93 -3.69 11.50
C GLN A 438 -25.92 -4.78 11.15
N THR A 439 -24.62 -4.48 11.07
CA THR A 439 -23.59 -5.50 10.83
C THR A 439 -23.47 -6.48 12.00
N MET A 440 -23.35 -5.98 13.24
CA MET A 440 -23.24 -6.80 14.45
C MET A 440 -24.49 -7.67 14.70
N SER A 441 -25.70 -7.24 14.27
CA SER A 441 -26.91 -8.08 14.35
C SER A 441 -26.88 -9.36 13.49
N LYS A 442 -25.91 -9.48 12.57
CA LYS A 442 -25.69 -10.65 11.71
C LYS A 442 -24.54 -11.55 12.22
N LEU A 443 -23.93 -11.21 13.36
CA LEU A 443 -22.70 -11.82 13.89
C LEU A 443 -22.93 -12.43 15.29
N PRO A 444 -21.98 -13.23 15.81
CA PRO A 444 -21.94 -13.60 17.22
C PRO A 444 -21.94 -12.37 18.16
N PRO A 445 -22.26 -12.53 19.46
CA PRO A 445 -22.24 -11.42 20.40
C PRO A 445 -20.84 -10.80 20.55
N GLU A 446 -20.82 -9.48 20.74
CA GLU A 446 -19.62 -8.74 21.15
C GLU A 446 -19.20 -9.15 22.57
N MET A 447 -17.92 -9.45 22.78
CA MET A 447 -17.33 -9.57 24.11
C MET A 447 -16.72 -8.23 24.54
N ASN A 448 -16.79 -7.88 25.83
CA ASN A 448 -16.10 -6.70 26.35
C ASN A 448 -14.59 -6.78 26.06
N PRO A 449 -13.93 -5.71 25.56
CA PRO A 449 -12.51 -5.73 25.22
C PRO A 449 -11.59 -6.27 26.32
N VAL A 450 -11.84 -5.94 27.60
CA VAL A 450 -11.00 -6.39 28.73
C VAL A 450 -11.17 -7.88 28.97
N ASP A 451 -12.41 -8.37 28.98
CA ASP A 451 -12.71 -9.80 29.15
C ASP A 451 -12.17 -10.63 27.97
N PHE A 452 -12.25 -10.09 26.75
CA PHE A 452 -11.75 -10.71 25.52
C PHE A 452 -10.21 -10.84 25.52
N VAL A 453 -9.49 -9.77 25.89
CA VAL A 453 -8.02 -9.81 26.06
C VAL A 453 -7.63 -10.81 27.15
N ALA A 454 -8.33 -10.82 28.29
CA ALA A 454 -8.08 -11.76 29.38
C ALA A 454 -8.32 -13.23 28.95
N ALA A 455 -9.37 -13.48 28.16
CA ALA A 455 -9.67 -14.80 27.63
C ALA A 455 -8.64 -15.29 26.60
N LEU A 456 -8.17 -14.41 25.71
CA LEU A 456 -7.13 -14.73 24.71
C LEU A 456 -5.78 -15.03 25.38
N LEU A 457 -5.33 -14.18 26.32
CA LEU A 457 -4.05 -14.38 27.01
C LEU A 457 -4.09 -15.58 27.95
N GLY A 458 -5.21 -15.80 28.64
CA GLY A 458 -5.42 -16.89 29.60
C GLY A 458 -4.84 -16.60 30.99
N PRO A 459 -4.89 -17.59 31.93
CA PRO A 459 -4.63 -17.38 33.37
C PRO A 459 -3.22 -16.91 33.79
N SER A 460 -2.32 -16.66 32.83
CA SER A 460 -0.95 -16.18 33.06
C SER A 460 -0.73 -14.71 32.66
N GLY A 461 -1.71 -14.05 32.03
CA GLY A 461 -1.61 -12.67 31.56
C GLY A 461 -1.91 -11.62 32.64
N THR A 462 -0.95 -11.31 33.52
CA THR A 462 -1.12 -10.24 34.52
C THR A 462 -0.96 -8.83 33.91
N SER A 463 -2.05 -8.28 33.37
CA SER A 463 -2.10 -6.88 32.90
C SER A 463 -2.12 -5.89 34.08
N ASN A 464 -0.94 -5.41 34.48
CA ASN A 464 -0.78 -4.36 35.49
C ASN A 464 -0.98 -2.96 34.88
N THR A 465 -2.23 -2.60 34.57
CA THR A 465 -2.60 -1.26 34.08
C THR A 465 -3.83 -0.71 34.81
N THR A 466 -3.62 -0.08 35.96
CA THR A 466 -4.59 0.82 36.60
C THR A 466 -4.19 2.28 36.36
N PRO A 467 -5.06 3.13 35.76
CA PRO A 467 -4.73 4.51 35.49
C PRO A 467 -4.81 5.37 36.76
N ALA A 468 -3.66 5.78 37.29
CA ALA A 468 -3.57 6.67 38.46
C ALA A 468 -3.43 8.15 38.03
N LEU A 469 -4.46 8.94 38.28
CA LEU A 469 -4.49 10.38 38.01
C LEU A 469 -3.61 11.15 39.04
N PRO A 470 -2.61 11.96 38.62
CA PRO A 470 -1.75 12.69 39.55
C PRO A 470 -2.48 13.88 40.17
N THR A 471 -3.01 13.71 41.38
CA THR A 471 -3.54 14.82 42.19
C THR A 471 -2.41 15.43 43.02
N ALA A 472 -2.12 16.72 42.80
CA ALA A 472 -1.09 17.42 43.55
C ALA A 472 -1.54 17.74 44.99
N THR A 473 -0.67 17.56 45.97
CA THR A 473 -0.72 18.32 47.24
C THR A 473 0.68 18.57 47.78
N ASP A 474 0.85 19.72 48.42
CA ASP A 474 2.11 20.26 48.95
C ASP A 474 2.40 19.77 50.39
N SER A 475 3.68 19.62 50.76
CA SER A 475 4.16 19.55 52.15
C SER A 475 5.70 19.64 52.22
N SER A 476 6.19 20.79 52.65
CA SER A 476 7.61 21.11 52.87
C SER A 476 8.29 20.33 54.00
N ALA A 477 9.54 19.89 53.78
CA ALA A 477 10.54 19.69 54.84
C ALA A 477 11.99 19.68 54.30
N ASP A 478 12.75 20.74 54.60
CA ASP A 478 14.22 20.87 54.53
C ASP A 478 14.61 21.55 55.88
N PRO A 479 15.73 21.24 56.57
CA PRO A 479 17.09 21.48 56.06
C PRO A 479 18.16 20.42 56.38
N SER A 480 19.25 20.37 55.59
CA SER A 480 20.53 21.01 56.00
C SER A 480 21.78 20.60 55.18
N SER A 481 22.53 21.63 54.75
CA SER A 481 24.00 21.70 54.51
C SER A 481 24.77 20.43 54.10
N SER A 482 25.56 20.48 53.02
CA SER A 482 26.83 21.23 53.06
C SER A 482 27.47 21.48 51.67
N SER A 483 28.53 22.31 51.66
CA SER A 483 29.29 22.74 50.48
C SER A 483 30.02 21.58 49.77
N THR A 484 30.36 21.66 48.48
CA THR A 484 31.47 22.50 47.97
C THR A 484 31.47 22.55 46.44
N ALA A 485 31.94 23.65 45.85
CA ALA A 485 32.12 23.78 44.40
C ALA A 485 33.61 23.84 44.01
N VAL A 486 34.00 23.24 42.87
CA VAL A 486 35.05 23.73 41.95
C VAL A 486 35.09 22.92 40.64
N LYS A 487 35.58 23.57 39.59
CA LYS A 487 35.80 23.12 38.19
C LYS A 487 36.62 21.82 38.07
N GLY A 488 36.40 21.02 37.01
CA GLY A 488 37.34 19.96 36.60
C GLY A 488 36.97 19.22 35.30
N LEU A 489 37.86 19.24 34.31
CA LEU A 489 37.72 18.67 32.96
C LEU A 489 37.98 17.13 32.92
N VAL A 490 37.33 16.41 31.98
CA VAL A 490 37.61 15.04 31.47
C VAL A 490 37.61 13.84 32.44
N ALA A 491 36.62 12.96 32.28
CA ALA A 491 36.79 11.49 32.21
C ALA A 491 35.51 10.83 31.65
N VAL A 492 35.64 9.92 30.67
CA VAL A 492 34.54 9.04 30.25
C VAL A 492 34.80 7.64 30.82
N ASN A 493 34.15 7.30 31.93
CA ASN A 493 34.25 5.97 32.52
C ASN A 493 33.30 4.99 31.81
N ALA A 494 33.86 3.89 31.31
CA ALA A 494 33.15 2.91 30.48
C ALA A 494 32.42 1.81 31.29
N ASP A 495 31.92 2.14 32.49
CA ASP A 495 31.41 1.18 33.48
C ASP A 495 29.87 1.13 33.59
N SER A 496 29.13 1.71 32.63
CA SER A 496 27.66 1.80 32.65
C SER A 496 26.93 0.90 31.63
N ILE A 497 27.64 0.18 30.76
CA ILE A 497 27.06 -0.65 29.68
C ILE A 497 27.12 -2.15 30.03
N LEU A 498 26.69 -2.56 31.24
CA LEU A 498 26.45 -3.99 31.53
C LEU A 498 25.48 -4.26 32.71
N SER A 499 24.26 -3.74 32.64
CA SER A 499 23.16 -4.15 33.54
C SER A 499 22.21 -5.18 32.89
N THR A 500 22.78 -6.25 32.33
CA THR A 500 22.04 -7.33 31.64
C THR A 500 22.03 -8.64 32.45
N ASN A 501 20.82 -9.16 32.69
CA ASN A 501 20.48 -10.34 33.52
C ASN A 501 21.59 -11.37 33.80
N ASP A 502 22.18 -11.25 34.99
CA ASP A 502 23.27 -12.05 35.56
C ASP A 502 23.04 -13.58 35.60
N SER A 503 21.78 -14.03 35.54
CA SER A 503 21.41 -15.45 35.61
C SER A 503 21.73 -16.26 34.35
N ILE A 504 21.67 -15.65 33.16
CA ILE A 504 21.86 -16.36 31.88
C ILE A 504 23.35 -16.53 31.58
N ILE A 505 24.13 -15.45 31.75
CA ILE A 505 25.58 -15.44 31.47
C ILE A 505 26.30 -16.45 32.36
N LYS A 506 25.95 -16.53 33.65
CA LYS A 506 26.51 -17.52 34.59
C LYS A 506 26.20 -18.97 34.24
N ARG A 507 25.13 -19.25 33.47
CA ARG A 507 24.69 -20.61 33.12
C ARG A 507 25.17 -21.08 31.75
N TYR A 508 25.28 -20.17 30.78
CA TYR A 508 25.59 -20.52 29.38
C TYR A 508 26.78 -19.76 28.76
N GLY A 509 27.36 -18.77 29.44
CA GLY A 509 28.42 -17.91 28.88
C GLY A 509 29.63 -18.69 28.35
N LEU A 510 30.08 -19.73 29.06
CA LEU A 510 31.19 -20.57 28.61
C LEU A 510 30.83 -21.40 27.36
N LEU A 511 29.59 -21.89 27.26
CA LEU A 511 29.10 -22.59 26.05
C LEU A 511 29.00 -21.65 24.86
N ILE A 512 28.52 -20.42 25.06
CA ILE A 512 28.43 -19.38 24.01
C ILE A 512 29.84 -19.01 23.49
N ILE A 513 30.81 -18.82 24.39
CA ILE A 513 32.21 -18.52 24.02
C ILE A 513 32.84 -19.70 23.26
N CYS A 514 32.62 -20.95 23.70
CA CYS A 514 33.09 -22.13 22.99
C CYS A 514 32.46 -22.29 21.60
N LEU A 515 31.15 -22.01 21.46
CA LEU A 515 30.45 -22.08 20.17
C LEU A 515 30.97 -21.00 19.20
N LEU A 516 31.17 -19.76 19.68
CA LEU A 516 31.71 -18.67 18.90
C LEU A 516 33.15 -18.95 18.43
N GLY A 517 33.99 -19.48 19.32
CA GLY A 517 35.35 -19.92 18.97
C GLY A 517 35.36 -21.06 17.94
N GLY A 518 34.45 -22.03 18.06
CA GLY A 518 34.27 -23.10 17.08
C GLY A 518 33.89 -22.59 15.70
N ASN A 519 32.91 -21.68 15.63
CA ASN A 519 32.49 -21.06 14.37
C ASN A 519 33.60 -20.22 13.74
N MET A 520 34.35 -19.44 14.53
CA MET A 520 35.48 -18.63 14.03
C MET A 520 36.62 -19.52 13.49
N LEU A 521 36.88 -20.66 14.12
CA LEU A 521 37.84 -21.66 13.61
C LEU A 521 37.36 -22.26 12.29
N LEU A 522 36.07 -22.60 12.19
CA LEU A 522 35.48 -23.18 10.98
C LEU A 522 35.56 -22.21 9.79
N THR A 523 35.21 -20.93 9.98
CA THR A 523 35.35 -19.90 8.94
C THR A 523 36.80 -19.68 8.54
N SER A 524 37.74 -19.71 9.51
CA SER A 524 39.17 -19.58 9.22
C SER A 524 39.68 -20.73 8.33
N ILE A 525 39.24 -21.96 8.58
CA ILE A 525 39.56 -23.14 7.77
C ILE A 525 38.97 -23.02 6.36
N LEU A 526 37.71 -22.58 6.23
CA LEU A 526 37.06 -22.38 4.92
C LEU A 526 37.76 -21.31 4.08
N ILE A 527 38.21 -20.20 4.69
CA ILE A 527 38.99 -19.15 4.01
C ILE A 527 40.33 -19.72 3.49
N VAL A 528 41.03 -20.53 4.29
CA VAL A 528 42.27 -21.19 3.84
C VAL A 528 42.02 -22.13 2.65
N PHE A 529 40.94 -22.92 2.67
CA PHE A 529 40.57 -23.76 1.53
C PHE A 529 40.20 -22.96 0.27
N ALA A 530 39.51 -21.82 0.42
CA ALA A 530 39.18 -20.93 -0.69
C ALA A 530 40.45 -20.35 -1.33
N VAL A 531 41.38 -19.83 -0.53
CA VAL A 531 42.68 -19.30 -1.01
C VAL A 531 43.49 -20.39 -1.72
N LEU A 532 43.57 -21.60 -1.15
CA LEU A 532 44.28 -22.73 -1.78
C LEU A 532 43.65 -23.15 -3.12
N ASN A 533 42.33 -23.10 -3.27
CA ASN A 533 41.67 -23.36 -4.55
C ASN A 533 41.93 -22.25 -5.58
N CYS A 534 41.87 -20.97 -5.19
CA CYS A 534 42.22 -19.85 -6.08
C CYS A 534 43.68 -19.97 -6.56
N MET A 535 44.62 -20.31 -5.69
CA MET A 535 46.02 -20.54 -6.05
C MET A 535 46.21 -21.73 -7.01
N ARG A 536 45.41 -22.79 -6.90
CA ARG A 536 45.44 -23.94 -7.83
C ARG A 536 44.85 -23.65 -9.21
N GLN A 537 44.00 -22.64 -9.36
CA GLN A 537 43.43 -22.25 -10.67
C GLN A 537 44.30 -21.22 -11.43
N GLY A 538 45.27 -20.58 -10.77
CA GLY A 538 46.09 -19.51 -11.37
C GLY A 538 47.04 -19.91 -12.50
N THR A 539 47.20 -21.20 -12.81
CA THR A 539 48.22 -21.71 -13.76
C THR A 539 47.66 -22.59 -14.88
N SER A 540 46.65 -22.11 -15.61
CA SER A 540 46.31 -22.66 -16.93
C SER A 540 45.80 -21.61 -17.93
N LYS A 541 46.71 -20.97 -18.67
CA LYS A 541 46.35 -20.28 -19.92
C LYS A 541 46.08 -21.34 -20.99
N ARG A 542 44.81 -21.54 -21.39
CA ARG A 542 44.47 -22.36 -22.56
C ARG A 542 43.71 -21.54 -23.60
N SER A 543 44.17 -21.62 -24.85
CA SER A 543 43.62 -20.87 -25.98
C SER A 543 42.14 -21.19 -26.20
N THR A 544 41.34 -20.15 -26.43
CA THR A 544 40.03 -20.27 -27.09
C THR A 544 40.23 -20.90 -28.47
N ARG A 545 39.36 -21.84 -28.83
CA ARG A 545 39.22 -22.35 -30.20
C ARG A 545 37.74 -22.58 -30.48
N THR A 546 37.24 -21.93 -31.53
CA THR A 546 35.81 -21.90 -31.88
C THR A 546 35.31 -23.28 -32.30
N ALA A 547 34.10 -23.63 -31.88
CA ALA A 547 33.33 -24.78 -32.36
C ALA A 547 31.87 -24.36 -32.56
N ALA A 548 31.25 -24.80 -33.65
CA ALA A 548 29.86 -24.46 -33.98
C ALA A 548 28.87 -25.41 -33.27
N PRO A 549 27.63 -24.98 -32.98
CA PRO A 549 26.63 -25.82 -32.34
C PRO A 549 26.16 -26.95 -33.28
N SER A 550 26.16 -28.17 -32.76
CA SER A 550 25.62 -29.35 -33.46
C SER A 550 24.20 -29.62 -32.99
N TYR A 551 23.23 -29.57 -33.90
CA TYR A 551 21.83 -29.88 -33.63
C TYR A 551 21.58 -31.40 -33.67
N THR A 552 21.05 -31.97 -32.58
CA THR A 552 20.59 -33.37 -32.53
C THR A 552 19.06 -33.43 -32.42
N PRO A 553 18.35 -33.95 -33.44
CA PRO A 553 16.89 -34.10 -33.37
C PRO A 553 16.49 -35.26 -32.46
N VAL A 554 15.49 -35.04 -31.61
CA VAL A 554 14.80 -36.12 -30.87
C VAL A 554 13.94 -36.91 -31.86
N LYS A 555 13.92 -38.24 -31.74
CA LYS A 555 13.04 -39.10 -32.53
C LYS A 555 11.68 -39.22 -31.86
N ASN A 556 10.61 -38.99 -32.61
CA ASN A 556 9.25 -39.33 -32.19
C ASN A 556 9.12 -40.86 -32.08
N ALA A 557 8.35 -41.32 -31.08
CA ALA A 557 8.00 -42.72 -30.90
C ALA A 557 6.48 -42.90 -31.09
N LEU A 558 6.12 -43.60 -32.17
CA LEU A 558 4.83 -44.16 -32.54
C LEU A 558 5.18 -45.44 -33.34
N ASP A 559 4.48 -46.57 -33.27
CA ASP A 559 3.30 -47.01 -32.51
C ASP A 559 3.51 -48.51 -32.19
N PRO A 560 2.58 -49.28 -31.53
CA PRO A 560 1.54 -49.93 -32.34
C PRO A 560 0.21 -50.29 -31.60
N GLN A 561 -0.94 -49.93 -32.19
CA GLN A 561 -2.00 -50.83 -32.70
C GLN A 561 -3.38 -50.14 -32.71
N ASP A 562 -3.99 -49.98 -33.89
CA ASP A 562 -5.07 -50.89 -34.28
C ASP A 562 -5.37 -50.87 -35.79
N GLU A 563 -6.30 -51.72 -36.25
CA GLU A 563 -6.37 -52.19 -37.64
C GLU A 563 -7.48 -51.60 -38.56
N ILE A 564 -7.20 -51.64 -39.87
CA ILE A 564 -8.14 -51.82 -41.01
C ILE A 564 -9.30 -50.79 -41.18
N TYR A 565 -9.22 -49.97 -42.24
CA TYR A 565 -10.06 -50.18 -43.44
C TYR A 565 -9.52 -49.42 -44.66
N ALA A 566 -9.69 -49.98 -45.87
CA ALA A 566 -9.24 -49.39 -47.12
C ALA A 566 -10.37 -48.64 -47.85
N GLY A 567 -10.07 -47.47 -48.42
CA GLY A 567 -10.99 -46.69 -49.23
C GLY A 567 -10.25 -45.77 -50.21
N SER A 568 -10.32 -46.09 -51.51
CA SER A 568 -9.74 -45.27 -52.58
C SER A 568 -10.67 -44.11 -52.97
N TYR A 569 -10.10 -42.99 -53.42
CA TYR A 569 -10.42 -42.37 -54.73
C TYR A 569 -9.40 -41.27 -55.10
N GLN A 570 -9.53 -40.68 -56.28
CA GLN A 570 -8.45 -39.97 -56.99
C GLN A 570 -8.47 -38.44 -56.89
N ARG A 571 -7.28 -37.84 -57.07
CA ARG A 571 -7.06 -36.44 -57.52
C ARG A 571 -7.84 -36.13 -58.82
N PRO A 572 -8.15 -34.85 -59.11
CA PRO A 572 -7.21 -34.05 -59.91
C PRO A 572 -6.96 -32.61 -59.41
N TYR A 573 -5.89 -32.00 -59.95
CA TYR A 573 -5.56 -30.57 -59.85
C TYR A 573 -6.37 -29.72 -60.83
N TYR A 574 -6.66 -28.48 -60.48
CA TYR A 574 -6.58 -27.26 -61.31
C TYR A 574 -6.47 -26.06 -60.34
N GLN A 575 -5.68 -25.00 -60.59
CA GLN A 575 -4.73 -24.75 -61.69
C GLN A 575 -3.51 -23.98 -61.18
#